data_AF-A0A2G6LRV7-F1
#
_entry.id   AF-A0A2G6LRV7-F1
#
_cell.length_a   1.000
_cell.length_b   1.000
_cell.length_c   1.000
_cell.angle_alpha   90.00
_cell.angle_beta   90.00
_cell.angle_gamma   90.00
#
_symmetry.space_group_name_H-M   'P 1'
#
loop_
_entity.id
_entity.type
_entity.pdbx_description
1 polymer ?
#
loop_
_entity_poly.entity_id
_entity_poly.type
_entity_poly.pdbx_seq_one_letter_code
_entity_poly.pdbx_strand_id
1 'polypeptide(L)'
;MKIKVREVKDKKDLKTFIYLPEIIHQSHKNWVHPLYMDEKKFFSKKENPAFQHNKTILLLAFKNGKPVGRIMGVIPLEFNEM
;
A
#
# COMPACT_ATOMS: atom_id res chain seq x y z
N MET A 1 0.09 23.65 -5.96
CA MET A 1 1.08 22.60 -5.58
C MET A 1 0.73 21.31 -6.31
N LYS A 2 1.69 20.63 -6.95
CA LYS A 2 1.44 19.44 -7.77
C LYS A 2 1.68 18.16 -6.96
N ILE A 3 0.68 17.28 -6.91
CA ILE A 3 0.83 15.91 -6.39
C ILE A 3 1.27 15.01 -7.54
N LYS A 4 2.29 14.18 -7.30
CA LYS A 4 2.71 13.13 -8.24
C LYS A 4 2.23 11.79 -7.69
N VAL A 5 1.40 11.09 -8.44
CA VAL A 5 0.98 9.73 -8.12
C VAL A 5 1.77 8.75 -8.97
N ARG A 6 2.28 7.68 -8.36
CA ARG A 6 2.94 6.59 -9.08
C ARG A 6 2.63 5.25 -8.45
N GLU A 7 2.65 4.23 -9.28
CA GLU A 7 2.52 2.84 -8.86
C GLU A 7 3.73 2.38 -8.05
N VAL A 8 3.49 1.48 -7.11
CA VAL A 8 4.51 0.73 -6.37
C VAL A 8 5.11 -0.32 -7.30
N LYS A 9 6.38 -0.16 -7.70
CA LYS A 9 7.02 -1.07 -8.67
C LYS A 9 8.12 -1.94 -8.07
N ASP A 10 8.71 -1.51 -6.96
CA ASP A 10 9.85 -2.19 -6.35
C ASP A 10 9.70 -2.35 -4.83
N LYS A 11 10.68 -3.03 -4.22
CA LYS A 11 10.71 -3.28 -2.77
C LYS A 11 10.82 -1.99 -1.94
N LYS A 12 11.46 -0.94 -2.47
CA LYS A 12 11.62 0.35 -1.78
C LYS A 12 10.30 1.10 -1.74
N ASP A 13 9.54 1.05 -2.83
CA ASP A 13 8.19 1.57 -2.92
C ASP A 13 7.26 0.81 -1.97
N LEU A 14 7.33 -0.53 -1.96
CA LEU A 14 6.51 -1.34 -1.07
C LEU A 14 6.81 -1.05 0.41
N LYS A 15 8.09 -0.90 0.77
CA LYS A 15 8.48 -0.44 2.10
C LYS A 15 7.89 0.93 2.40
N THR A 16 8.00 1.88 1.46
CA THR A 16 7.39 3.20 1.63
C THR A 16 5.88 3.10 1.85
N PHE A 17 5.21 2.24 1.08
CA PHE A 17 3.78 1.99 1.20
C PHE A 17 3.40 1.45 2.58
N ILE A 18 4.09 0.41 3.08
CA ILE A 18 3.82 -0.23 4.37
C ILE A 18 4.04 0.72 5.55
N TYR A 19 5.11 1.51 5.53
CA TYR A 19 5.49 2.37 6.65
C TYR A 19 4.86 3.77 6.60
N LEU A 20 4.26 4.18 5.48
CA LEU A 20 3.66 5.52 5.36
C LEU A 20 2.58 5.86 6.42
N PRO A 21 1.69 4.92 6.85
CA PRO A 21 0.72 5.22 7.91
C PRO A 21 1.37 5.74 9.19
N GLU A 22 2.57 5.26 9.53
CA GLU A 22 3.32 5.74 10.69
C GLU A 22 3.65 7.22 10.62
N ILE A 23 4.06 7.69 9.45
CA ILE A 23 4.40 9.08 9.22
C ILE A 23 3.12 9.94 9.26
N ILE A 24 2.04 9.45 8.64
CA ILE A 24 0.76 10.18 8.56
C ILE A 24 0.11 10.32 9.93
N HIS A 25 0.18 9.27 10.75
CA HIS A 25 -0.51 9.19 12.04
C HIS A 25 0.40 9.48 13.25
N GLN A 26 1.62 9.99 13.05
CA GLN A 26 2.58 10.26 14.11
C GLN A 26 2.02 11.13 15.25
N SER A 27 1.13 12.07 14.95
CA SER A 27 0.48 12.95 15.94
C SER A 27 -0.87 12.44 16.44
N HIS A 28 -1.31 11.27 15.99
CA HIS A 28 -2.62 10.72 16.34
C HIS A 28 -2.51 9.84 17.59
N LYS A 29 -2.97 10.36 18.74
CA LYS A 29 -2.82 9.74 20.07
C LYS A 29 -3.29 8.28 20.15
N ASN A 30 -4.30 7.91 19.37
CA ASN A 30 -4.90 6.57 19.39
C ASN A 30 -4.42 5.68 18.23
N TRP A 31 -3.42 6.12 17.47
CA TRP A 31 -2.88 5.30 16.40
C TRP A 31 -1.92 4.25 16.95
N VAL A 32 -2.09 3.01 16.50
CA VAL A 32 -1.28 1.86 16.91
C VAL A 32 -0.57 1.34 15.68
N HIS A 33 0.73 1.09 15.81
CA HIS A 33 1.52 0.49 14.75
C HIS A 33 0.98 -0.91 14.43
N PRO A 34 0.86 -1.28 13.14
CA PRO A 34 0.56 -2.65 12.78
C PRO A 34 1.76 -3.55 13.10
N LEU A 35 1.52 -4.86 13.17
CA LEU A 35 2.60 -5.84 13.14
C LEU A 35 3.23 -5.82 11.74
N TYR A 36 4.34 -5.09 11.59
CA TYR A 36 4.99 -4.88 10.29
C TYR A 36 5.42 -6.16 9.59
N MET A 37 5.63 -7.26 10.33
CA MET A 37 5.86 -8.57 9.72
C MET A 37 4.63 -9.03 8.96
N ASP A 38 3.44 -8.93 9.54
CA ASP A 38 2.20 -9.38 8.90
C ASP A 38 1.82 -8.48 7.72
N GLU A 39 2.02 -7.16 7.83
CA GLU A 39 1.86 -6.24 6.69
C GLU A 39 2.76 -6.64 5.51
N LYS A 40 4.04 -6.98 5.78
CA LYS A 40 4.96 -7.43 4.71
C LYS A 40 4.47 -8.72 4.05
N LYS A 41 3.94 -9.68 4.82
CA LYS A 41 3.35 -10.91 4.27
C LYS A 41 2.10 -10.60 3.44
N PHE A 42 1.22 -9.77 3.98
CA PHE A 42 -0.03 -9.38 3.32
C PHE A 42 0.22 -8.74 1.95
N PHE A 43 1.15 -7.78 1.86
CA PHE A 43 1.46 -7.09 0.60
C PHE A 43 2.47 -7.83 -0.31
N SER A 44 2.94 -9.02 0.09
CA SER A 44 3.85 -9.83 -0.71
C SER A 44 3.07 -10.66 -1.72
N LYS A 45 3.27 -10.39 -3.03
CA LYS A 45 2.70 -11.23 -4.12
C LYS A 45 3.16 -12.69 -4.05
N LYS A 46 4.27 -12.98 -3.37
CA LYS A 46 4.79 -14.34 -3.16
C LYS A 46 4.05 -15.07 -2.05
N GLU A 47 3.65 -14.37 -0.99
CA GLU A 47 3.11 -14.97 0.23
C GLU A 47 1.59 -14.85 0.35
N ASN A 48 0.98 -13.88 -0.34
CA ASN A 48 -0.46 -13.68 -0.34
C ASN A 48 -1.06 -14.04 -1.72
N PRO A 49 -1.66 -15.23 -1.86
CA PRO A 49 -2.32 -15.67 -3.11
C PRO A 49 -3.43 -14.74 -3.58
N ALA A 50 -4.04 -13.94 -2.69
CA ALA A 50 -5.06 -12.97 -3.09
C ALA A 50 -4.54 -11.94 -4.10
N PHE A 51 -3.24 -11.62 -4.08
CA PHE A 51 -2.59 -10.76 -5.07
C PHE A 51 -2.27 -11.48 -6.39
N GLN A 52 -2.36 -12.81 -6.42
CA GLN A 52 -2.21 -13.62 -7.63
C GLN A 52 -3.54 -13.81 -8.34
N HIS A 53 -4.62 -14.02 -7.58
CA HIS A 53 -5.97 -14.25 -8.13
C HIS A 53 -6.74 -12.97 -8.45
N ASN A 54 -6.41 -11.83 -7.83
CA ASN A 54 -7.10 -10.56 -8.04
C ASN A 54 -6.20 -9.52 -8.72
N LYS A 55 -6.77 -8.75 -9.66
CA LYS A 55 -6.06 -7.61 -10.24
C LYS A 55 -5.93 -6.53 -9.17
N THR A 56 -4.69 -6.27 -8.75
CA THR A 56 -4.40 -5.34 -7.65
C THR A 56 -3.42 -4.27 -8.11
N ILE A 57 -3.68 -3.02 -7.74
CA ILE A 57 -2.77 -1.89 -7.91
C ILE A 57 -2.50 -1.21 -6.57
N LEU A 58 -1.25 -0.84 -6.32
CA LEU A 58 -0.83 -0.06 -5.17
C LEU A 58 -0.27 1.27 -5.66
N LEU A 59 -0.77 2.37 -5.12
CA LEU A 59 -0.39 3.73 -5.54
C LEU A 59 0.15 4.52 -4.35
N LEU A 60 1.20 5.31 -4.62
CA LEU A 60 1.76 6.29 -3.70
C LEU A 60 1.61 7.71 -4.24
N ALA A 61 1.18 8.62 -3.38
CA ALA A 61 1.12 10.06 -3.67
C ALA A 61 2.32 10.78 -3.06
N PHE A 62 2.95 11.66 -3.83
CA PHE A 62 4.11 12.44 -3.43
C PHE A 62 3.85 13.95 -3.54
N LYS A 63 4.22 14.69 -2.50
CA LYS A 63 4.23 16.16 -2.45
C LYS A 63 5.66 16.61 -2.12
N ASN A 64 6.28 17.40 -2.99
CA ASN A 64 7.67 17.86 -2.82
C ASN A 64 8.67 16.71 -2.56
N GLY A 65 8.49 15.59 -3.26
CA GLY A 65 9.33 14.39 -3.09
C GLY A 65 9.05 13.56 -1.84
N LYS A 66 8.18 14.04 -0.93
CA LYS A 66 7.78 13.31 0.27
C LYS A 66 6.50 12.49 0.01
N PRO A 67 6.43 11.22 0.45
CA PRO A 67 5.19 10.45 0.37
C PRO A 67 4.16 11.05 1.33
N VAL A 68 2.92 11.24 0.86
CA VAL A 68 1.83 11.90 1.61
C VAL A 68 0.52 11.13 1.58
N GLY A 69 0.43 10.06 0.78
CA GLY A 69 -0.75 9.21 0.73
C GLY A 69 -0.46 7.89 0.05
N ARG A 70 -1.29 6.89 0.37
CA ARG A 70 -1.28 5.58 -0.26
C ARG A 70 -2.71 5.13 -0.53
N ILE A 71 -2.92 4.35 -1.58
CA ILE A 71 -4.19 3.65 -1.81
C ILE A 71 -3.93 2.31 -2.50
N MET A 72 -4.81 1.34 -2.23
CA MET A 72 -4.84 0.04 -2.89
C MET A 72 -6.16 -0.09 -3.63
N GLY A 73 -6.11 -0.47 -4.90
CA GLY A 73 -7.28 -0.85 -5.69
C GLY A 73 -7.25 -2.35 -5.94
N VAL A 74 -8.39 -3.01 -5.79
CA VAL A 74 -8.55 -4.45 -5.99
C VAL A 74 -9.76 -4.67 -6.88
N ILE A 75 -9.60 -5.49 -7.92
CA ILE A 75 -10.69 -6.01 -8.73
C ILE A 75 -10.76 -7.51 -8.47
N PRO A 76 -11.77 -7.98 -7.72
CA PRO A 76 -12.02 -9.40 -7.52
C PRO A 76 -12.34 -10.05 -8.87
N LEU A 77 -11.57 -11.03 -9.32
CA LEU A 77 -11.84 -11.68 -10.61
C LEU A 77 -12.85 -12.80 -10.47
N GLU A 78 -12.72 -13.65 -9.44
CA GLU A 78 -13.56 -14.84 -9.24
C GLU A 78 -15.04 -14.52 -9.04
N PHE A 79 -15.38 -13.35 -8.49
CA PHE A 79 -16.76 -12.94 -8.23
C PHE A 79 -17.44 -12.23 -9.39
N ASN A 80 -16.70 -11.78 -10.41
CA ASN A 80 -17.23 -11.01 -11.53
C ASN A 80 -17.58 -11.86 -12.76
N GLU A 81 -17.28 -13.17 -12.73
CA GLU A 81 -17.64 -14.12 -13.78
C GLU A 81 -18.86 -15.01 -13.43
N MET A 82 -19.57 -14.69 -12.35
CA MET A 82 -20.84 -15.33 -11.97
C MET A 82 -22.07 -14.66 -12.58
#